data_AF-A0A9Q3CHI7-F1
#
_entry.id   AF-A0A9Q3CHI7-F1
#
_cell.length_a   1.000
_cell.length_b   1.000
_cell.length_c   1.000
_cell.angle_alpha   90.00
_cell.angle_beta   90.00
_cell.angle_gamma   90.00
#
_symmetry.space_group_name_H-M   'P 1'
#
loop_
_entity.id
_entity.type
_entity.pdbx_description
1 polymer ?
#
loop_
_entity_poly.entity_id
_entity_poly.type
_entity_poly.pdbx_seq_one_letter_code
_entity_poly.pdbx_strand_id
1 'polypeptide(L)'
;MEYKTSVHSSTGQMPAMLEKGRNKRLPEDTLRKDFIDIHPTASSFKVILDRVSHHVKQRVNDAFEYGKQKWDKSHKVLDFILGDLVLF
;
A
#
# COMPACT_ATOMS: atom_id res chain seq x y z
N MET A 1 -34.82 -20.36 -1.31
CA MET A 1 -33.56 -20.75 -0.61
C MET A 1 -33.35 -20.02 0.71
N GLU A 2 -34.20 -19.06 1.12
CA GLU A 2 -33.95 -18.22 2.31
C GLU A 2 -34.40 -18.81 3.66
N TYR A 3 -35.46 -19.63 3.69
CA TYR A 3 -36.04 -20.14 4.94
C TYR A 3 -35.09 -21.02 5.77
N LYS A 4 -34.20 -21.78 5.12
CA LYS A 4 -33.26 -22.68 5.81
C LYS A 4 -32.18 -21.92 6.61
N THR A 5 -32.02 -20.63 6.32
CA THR A 5 -30.99 -19.76 6.89
C THR A 5 -31.54 -18.58 7.68
N SER A 6 -32.86 -18.40 7.72
CA SER A 6 -33.47 -17.41 8.60
C SER A 6 -33.57 -17.97 10.02
N VAL A 7 -33.33 -17.12 11.02
CA VAL A 7 -33.55 -17.46 12.43
C VAL A 7 -35.04 -17.68 12.64
N HIS A 8 -35.43 -18.86 13.14
CA HIS A 8 -36.83 -19.13 13.43
C HIS A 8 -37.24 -18.46 14.74
N SER A 9 -38.36 -17.73 14.74
CA SER A 9 -38.75 -16.86 15.85
C SER A 9 -39.04 -17.60 17.16
N SER A 10 -39.55 -18.83 17.09
CA SER A 10 -39.87 -19.60 18.30
C SER A 10 -38.67 -20.35 18.90
N THR A 11 -37.70 -20.75 18.08
CA THR A 11 -36.55 -21.57 18.51
C THR A 11 -35.26 -20.75 18.65
N GLY A 12 -35.22 -19.52 18.12
CA GLY A 12 -34.06 -18.64 18.15
C GLY A 12 -32.85 -19.16 17.37
N GLN A 13 -32.97 -20.29 16.67
CA GLN A 13 -31.91 -20.92 15.91
C GLN A 13 -32.31 -21.09 14.44
N MET A 14 -31.31 -21.13 13.57
CA MET A 14 -31.52 -21.38 12.14
C MET A 14 -31.88 -22.85 11.91
N PRO A 15 -32.84 -23.18 11.03
CA PRO A 15 -33.17 -24.56 10.72
C PRO A 15 -31.97 -25.41 10.26
N ALA A 16 -30.99 -24.81 9.57
CA ALA A 16 -29.75 -25.48 9.18
C ALA A 16 -28.87 -25.91 10.38
N MET A 17 -28.90 -25.19 11.49
CA MET A 17 -28.20 -25.56 12.72
C MET A 17 -28.87 -26.75 13.41
N LEU A 18 -30.20 -26.78 13.45
CA LEU A 18 -30.95 -27.88 14.06
C LEU A 18 -30.84 -29.18 13.24
N GLU A 19 -30.85 -29.08 11.91
CA GLU A 19 -30.82 -30.26 11.02
C GLU A 19 -29.41 -30.86 10.91
N LYS A 20 -28.37 -30.02 10.84
CA LYS A 20 -27.02 -30.45 10.44
C LYS A 20 -25.92 -30.07 11.43
N GLY A 21 -26.23 -29.37 12.52
CA GLY A 21 -25.26 -28.90 13.52
C GLY A 21 -24.26 -27.86 13.02
N ARG A 22 -24.32 -27.46 11.73
CA ARG A 22 -23.40 -26.51 11.11
C ARG A 22 -24.08 -25.67 10.05
N ASN A 23 -23.71 -24.40 10.00
CA ASN A 23 -24.17 -23.46 8.99
C ASN A 23 -23.25 -23.54 7.75
N LYS A 24 -23.75 -24.11 6.64
CA LYS A 24 -23.00 -24.23 5.36
C LYS A 24 -22.55 -22.89 4.74
N ARG A 25 -23.03 -21.75 5.24
CA ARG A 25 -22.65 -20.42 4.74
C ARG A 25 -21.39 -19.84 5.34
N LEU A 26 -20.85 -20.40 6.43
CA LEU A 26 -19.57 -19.94 6.94
C LEU A 26 -18.46 -20.71 6.22
N PRO A 27 -17.61 -20.03 5.42
CA PRO A 27 -16.40 -20.66 4.93
C PRO A 27 -15.56 -21.04 6.14
N GLU A 28 -15.16 -22.31 6.22
CA GLU A 28 -14.28 -22.83 7.27
C GLU A 28 -12.98 -22.00 7.39
N ASP A 29 -12.65 -21.21 6.35
CA ASP A 29 -11.56 -20.24 6.30
C ASP A 29 -11.65 -19.11 7.33
N THR A 30 -12.82 -18.83 7.90
CA THR A 30 -12.94 -17.80 8.96
C THR A 30 -12.48 -18.26 10.33
N LEU A 31 -12.28 -19.57 10.54
CA LEU A 31 -11.80 -20.15 11.80
C LEU A 31 -10.26 -20.20 11.89
N ARG A 32 -9.53 -19.94 10.79
CA ARG A 32 -8.06 -19.93 10.76
C ARG A 32 -7.52 -18.49 10.72
N LYS A 33 -7.87 -17.69 11.72
CA LYS A 33 -7.34 -16.32 11.86
C LYS A 33 -5.86 -16.26 12.27
N ASP A 34 -5.28 -17.38 12.71
CA ASP A 34 -3.94 -17.41 13.31
C ASP A 34 -2.84 -17.95 12.37
N PHE A 35 -3.19 -18.44 11.18
CA PHE A 35 -2.23 -18.83 10.16
C PHE A 35 -2.29 -17.84 9.01
N ILE A 36 -1.52 -16.76 9.14
CA ILE A 36 -1.09 -16.01 7.96
C ILE A 36 -0.02 -16.86 7.28
N ASP A 37 -0.44 -17.94 6.61
CA ASP A 37 0.39 -18.61 5.61
C ASP A 37 0.53 -17.63 4.44
N ILE A 38 1.47 -16.69 4.58
CA ILE A 38 1.89 -15.82 3.48
C ILE A 38 2.44 -16.76 2.42
N HIS A 39 1.65 -16.99 1.36
CA HIS A 39 2.08 -17.78 0.22
C HIS A 39 3.48 -17.31 -0.20
N PRO A 40 4.45 -18.21 -0.49
CA PRO A 40 5.85 -17.84 -0.71
C PRO A 40 6.04 -16.74 -1.78
N THR A 41 5.11 -16.66 -2.74
CA THR A 41 5.01 -15.58 -3.74
C THR A 41 4.74 -14.19 -3.16
N ALA A 42 3.97 -14.07 -2.09
CA ALA A 42 3.71 -12.78 -1.44
C ALA A 42 4.91 -12.31 -0.59
N SER A 43 5.67 -13.25 -0.01
CA SER A 43 6.93 -12.94 0.68
C SER A 43 7.99 -12.42 -0.30
N SER A 44 8.13 -13.05 -1.46
CA SER A 44 9.06 -12.58 -2.50
C SER A 44 8.63 -11.22 -3.09
N PHE A 45 7.33 -10.97 -3.21
CA PHE A 45 6.82 -9.68 -3.67
C PHE A 45 7.21 -8.53 -2.74
N LYS A 46 7.15 -8.73 -1.41
CA LYS A 46 7.60 -7.74 -0.43
C LYS A 46 9.08 -7.40 -0.59
N VAL A 47 9.94 -8.40 -0.75
CA VAL A 47 11.39 -8.18 -0.97
C VAL A 47 11.66 -7.38 -2.23
N ILE A 48 10.91 -7.63 -3.30
CA ILE A 48 11.03 -6.87 -4.55
C ILE A 48 10.57 -5.42 -4.34
N LEU A 49 9.43 -5.21 -3.67
CA LEU A 49 8.93 -3.88 -3.36
C LEU A 49 9.91 -3.06 -2.50
N ASP A 50 10.52 -3.67 -1.49
CA ASP A 50 11.48 -3.00 -0.62
C ASP A 50 12.72 -2.56 -1.42
N ARG A 51 13.21 -3.42 -2.33
CA ARG A 51 14.33 -3.09 -3.22
C ARG A 51 13.99 -1.97 -4.19
N VAL A 52 12.81 -2.01 -4.81
CA VAL A 52 12.35 -0.96 -5.73
C VAL A 52 12.21 0.36 -4.99
N SER A 53 11.60 0.35 -3.80
CA SER A 53 11.41 1.55 -2.97
C SER A 53 12.75 2.19 -2.60
N HIS A 54 13.74 1.37 -2.21
CA HIS A 54 15.09 1.87 -1.94
C HIS A 54 15.72 2.49 -3.19
N HIS A 55 15.62 1.83 -4.34
CA HIS A 55 16.24 2.31 -5.57
C HIS A 55 15.59 3.62 -6.04
N VAL A 56 14.26 3.73 -5.99
CA VAL A 56 13.53 4.95 -6.33
C VAL A 56 13.97 6.11 -5.43
N LYS A 57 14.10 5.87 -4.12
CA LYS A 57 14.57 6.89 -3.17
C LYS A 57 15.97 7.40 -3.52
N GLN A 58 16.90 6.50 -3.87
CA GLN A 58 18.24 6.90 -4.32
C GLN A 58 18.18 7.74 -5.59
N ARG A 59 17.43 7.30 -6.61
CA ARG A 59 17.31 8.01 -7.89
C ARG A 59 16.76 9.42 -7.74
N VAL A 60 15.78 9.62 -6.85
CA VAL A 60 15.25 10.96 -6.55
C VAL A 60 16.31 11.85 -5.91
N ASN A 61 17.08 11.32 -4.96
CA ASN A 61 18.17 12.07 -4.33
C ASN A 61 19.27 12.43 -5.34
N ASP A 62 19.71 11.48 -6.16
CA ASP A 62 20.74 11.69 -7.19
C ASP A 62 20.31 12.77 -8.19
N ALA A 63 19.04 12.74 -8.62
CA ALA A 63 18.48 13.74 -9.53
C ALA A 63 18.44 15.13 -8.89
N PHE A 64 18.07 15.21 -7.61
CA PHE A 64 18.07 16.46 -6.87
C PHE A 64 19.48 17.05 -6.71
N GLU A 65 20.45 16.22 -6.32
CA GLU A 65 21.85 16.63 -6.18
C GLU A 65 22.46 17.09 -7.51
N TYR A 66 22.17 16.36 -8.60
CA TYR A 66 22.60 16.77 -9.93
C TYR A 66 22.02 18.13 -10.33
N GLY A 67 20.72 18.34 -10.10
CA GLY A 67 20.04 19.61 -10.37
C GLY A 67 20.66 20.77 -9.59
N LYS A 68 20.92 20.56 -8.29
CA LYS A 68 21.57 21.53 -7.42
C LYS A 68 22.98 21.87 -7.91
N GLN A 69 23.82 20.87 -8.18
CA GLN A 69 25.18 21.10 -8.68
C GLN A 69 25.19 21.83 -10.03
N LYS A 70 24.25 21.51 -10.91
CA LYS A 70 24.11 22.20 -12.20
C LYS A 70 23.72 23.65 -11.99
N TRP A 71 22.77 23.92 -11.11
CA TRP A 71 22.36 25.27 -10.74
C TRP A 71 23.54 26.06 -10.16
N ASP A 72 24.19 25.55 -9.12
CA ASP A 72 25.32 26.19 -8.44
C ASP A 72 26.48 26.51 -9.40
N LYS A 73 26.75 25.64 -10.38
CA LYS A 73 27.77 25.87 -11.42
C LYS A 73 27.36 26.90 -12.46
N SER A 74 26.08 26.95 -12.82
CA SER A 74 25.58 27.81 -13.91
C SER A 74 25.12 29.18 -13.44
N HIS A 75 24.77 29.30 -12.17
CA HIS A 75 24.38 30.54 -11.54
C HIS A 75 25.61 31.44 -11.47
N LYS A 76 25.61 32.49 -12.27
CA LYS A 76 26.42 33.67 -12.04
C LYS A 76 25.59 34.59 -11.14
N VAL A 77 26.06 34.86 -9.92
CA VAL A 77 25.57 36.03 -9.18
C VAL A 77 25.92 37.23 -10.04
N LEU A 78 24.91 37.95 -10.50
CA LEU A 78 25.15 39.25 -11.10
C LEU A 78 25.39 40.21 -9.92
N ASP A 79 26.65 40.55 -9.68
CA ASP A 79 27.02 41.64 -8.77
C ASP A 79 26.71 42.97 -9.45
N PHE A 80 25.44 43.33 -9.57
CA PHE A 80 25.05 44.69 -9.97
C PHE A 80 24.84 45.53 -8.73
N ILE A 81 25.45 46.71 -8.73
CA ILE A 81 25.26 47.71 -7.68
C ILE A 81 24.19 48.69 -8.16
N LEU A 82 23.39 49.22 -7.23
CA LEU A 82 22.36 50.21 -7.54
C LEU A 82 23.02 51.45 -8.18
N GLY A 83 22.84 51.62 -9.49
CA GLY A 83 23.47 52.69 -10.28
C GLY A 83 24.37 52.20 -11.43
N ASP A 84 24.60 50.90 -11.59
CA ASP A 84 25.33 50.36 -12.73
C ASP A 84 24.57 50.56 -14.05
N LEU A 85 25.31 51.01 -15.08
CA LEU A 85 24.77 51.18 -16.43
C LEU A 85 24.73 49.83 -17.13
N VAL A 86 23.63 49.11 -16.96
CA VAL A 86 23.40 47.82 -17.64
C VAL A 86 22.66 48.08 -18.96
N LEU A 87 23.19 47.53 -20.06
CA LEU A 87 22.47 47.47 -21.33
C LEU A 87 21.34 46.45 -21.19
N PHE A 88 20.11 46.90 -21.39
CA PHE A 88 18.94 46.05 -21.60
C PHE A 88 18.93 45.46 -23.01
#